data_AF-B3EKK8-F1
#
_entry.id   AF-B3EKK8-F1
#
_cell.length_a   1.000
_cell.length_b   1.000
_cell.length_c   1.000
_cell.angle_alpha   90.00
_cell.angle_beta   90.00
_cell.angle_gamma   90.00
#
_symmetry.space_group_name_H-M   'P 1'
#
loop_
_entity.id
_entity.type
_entity.pdbx_description
1 polymer ?
#
loop_
_entity_poly.entity_id
_entity_poly.type
_entity_poly.pdbx_seq_one_letter_code
_entity_poly.pdbx_strand_id
1 'polypeptide(L)'
;MMVIRTLLALVFVFQSIFAVAGPISDTFSDSVFGVKWTDDVETVKRKFPGGKIKDNAGISVYEVKDGREVLKTRRAKKDKITFTFDAVGKLNGIGIEFPYEGIESFSSLLNKMTTYFGTYDNDDENTSEFGMNIVWPTDNHITLTLAIVPKILGGFDIIMGIGRVVPVEASKNELGF
;
A
#
# COMPACT_ATOMS: atom_id res chain seq x y z
N MET A 1 40.48 28.05 -18.78
CA MET A 1 39.87 26.70 -18.82
C MET A 1 39.30 26.23 -17.47
N MET A 2 39.62 26.87 -16.34
CA MET A 2 39.16 26.48 -15.00
C MET A 2 37.72 26.94 -14.67
N VAL A 3 37.30 28.10 -15.17
CA VAL A 3 35.98 28.71 -14.90
C VAL A 3 34.81 27.91 -15.50
N ILE A 4 35.01 27.33 -16.70
CA ILE A 4 33.99 26.51 -17.38
C ILE A 4 33.76 25.18 -16.64
N ARG A 5 34.81 24.60 -16.03
CA ARG A 5 34.70 23.35 -15.26
C ARG A 5 33.96 23.54 -13.93
N THR A 6 34.13 24.68 -13.28
CA THR A 6 33.39 25.01 -12.04
C THR A 6 31.92 25.32 -12.31
N LEU A 7 31.60 25.95 -13.44
CA LEU A 7 30.22 26.25 -13.83
C LEU A 7 29.43 24.97 -14.18
N LEU A 8 30.05 24.00 -14.85
CA LEU A 8 29.43 22.71 -15.16
C LEU A 8 29.16 21.85 -13.91
N ALA A 9 30.03 21.91 -12.90
CA ALA A 9 29.80 21.23 -11.63
C ALA A 9 28.61 21.83 -10.85
N LEU A 10 28.40 23.15 -10.95
CA LEU A 10 27.28 23.83 -10.30
C LEU A 10 25.93 23.49 -10.94
N VAL A 11 25.88 23.34 -12.27
CA VAL A 11 24.67 22.95 -13.02
C VAL A 11 24.27 21.50 -12.72
N PHE A 12 25.24 20.60 -12.51
CA PHE A 12 24.95 19.20 -12.14
C PHE A 12 24.39 19.05 -10.72
N VAL A 13 24.76 19.91 -9.77
CA VAL A 13 24.22 19.91 -8.39
C VAL A 13 22.78 20.43 -8.32
N PHE A 14 22.38 21.31 -9.26
CA PHE A 14 21.01 21.84 -9.32
C PHE A 14 19.99 20.91 -9.99
N GLN A 15 20.43 19.92 -10.77
CA GLN A 15 19.55 18.96 -11.45
C GLN A 15 19.12 17.79 -10.55
N SER A 16 19.75 17.62 -9.38
CA SER A 16 19.49 16.50 -8.46
C SER A 16 18.36 16.74 -7.44
N ILE A 17 17.61 17.85 -7.49
CA ILE A 17 16.79 18.29 -6.34
C ILE A 17 15.27 18.17 -6.52
N PHE A 18 14.76 17.53 -7.58
CA PHE A 18 13.31 17.29 -7.69
C PHE A 18 12.99 15.90 -8.23
N ALA A 19 13.42 14.86 -7.52
CA ALA A 19 12.61 13.65 -7.48
C ALA A 19 11.34 14.03 -6.68
N VAL A 20 10.35 14.61 -7.36
CA VAL A 20 9.04 14.85 -6.78
C VAL A 20 8.44 13.47 -6.56
N ALA A 21 8.47 13.02 -5.31
CA ALA A 21 7.76 11.82 -4.90
C ALA A 21 6.29 12.04 -5.27
N GLY A 22 5.65 11.04 -5.87
CA GLY A 22 4.27 11.18 -6.30
C GLY A 22 3.32 11.29 -5.10
N PRO A 23 2.02 11.55 -5.36
CA PRO A 23 1.04 11.76 -4.29
C PRO A 23 0.88 10.55 -3.35
N ILE A 24 1.19 9.34 -3.82
CA ILE A 24 1.09 8.09 -3.03
C ILE A 24 2.21 8.04 -2.00
N SER A 25 3.45 8.20 -2.44
CA SER A 25 4.63 8.18 -1.57
C SER A 25 4.68 9.41 -0.66
N ASP A 26 4.26 10.59 -1.12
CA ASP A 26 4.08 11.77 -0.26
C ASP A 26 3.13 11.47 0.92
N THR A 27 2.13 10.63 0.69
CA THR A 27 1.14 10.28 1.72
C THR A 27 1.61 9.13 2.62
N PHE A 28 2.34 8.14 2.09
CA PHE A 28 2.54 6.85 2.75
C PHE A 28 4.00 6.40 2.91
N SER A 29 4.99 7.12 2.39
CA SER A 29 6.40 6.70 2.39
C SER A 29 6.98 6.50 3.80
N ASP A 30 6.64 7.38 4.74
CA ASP A 30 7.16 7.32 6.10
C ASP A 30 6.38 6.36 7.00
N SER A 31 5.06 6.48 6.99
CA SER A 31 4.17 5.69 7.85
C SER A 31 2.73 5.73 7.37
N VAL A 32 1.94 4.76 7.81
CA VAL A 32 0.49 4.76 7.66
C VAL A 32 -0.09 4.59 9.04
N PHE A 33 -1.02 5.45 9.46
CA PHE A 33 -1.56 5.45 10.83
C PHE A 33 -0.50 5.45 11.95
N GLY A 34 0.68 6.04 11.68
CA GLY A 34 1.79 6.08 12.63
C GLY A 34 2.57 4.76 12.77
N VAL A 35 2.28 3.71 11.98
CA VAL A 35 3.16 2.54 11.84
C VAL A 35 4.14 2.74 10.70
N LYS A 36 5.43 2.50 10.97
CA LYS A 36 6.50 2.60 9.97
C LYS A 36 6.68 1.27 9.26
N TRP A 37 7.14 1.30 8.02
CA TRP A 37 7.46 0.07 7.26
C TRP A 37 8.55 -0.79 7.91
N THR A 38 9.38 -0.23 8.79
CA THR A 38 10.41 -0.97 9.55
C THR A 38 9.90 -1.53 10.88
N ASP A 39 8.64 -1.25 11.25
CA ASP A 39 8.02 -1.78 12.47
C ASP A 39 7.81 -3.30 12.35
N ASP A 40 8.04 -4.01 13.44
CA ASP A 40 7.71 -5.43 13.59
C ASP A 40 6.29 -5.61 14.17
N VAL A 41 5.82 -6.86 14.19
CA VAL A 41 4.48 -7.20 14.67
C VAL A 41 4.23 -6.77 16.12
N GLU A 42 5.24 -6.85 17.00
CA GLU A 42 5.09 -6.43 18.40
C GLU A 42 4.94 -4.92 18.53
N THR A 43 5.63 -4.15 17.68
CA THR A 43 5.50 -2.70 17.62
C THR A 43 4.13 -2.29 17.10
N VAL A 44 3.61 -2.97 16.07
CA VAL A 44 2.25 -2.75 15.57
C VAL A 44 1.21 -3.12 16.64
N LYS A 45 1.35 -4.25 17.34
CA LYS A 45 0.46 -4.66 18.45
C LYS A 45 0.37 -3.63 19.56
N ARG A 46 1.47 -2.96 19.91
CA ARG A 46 1.46 -1.89 20.93
C ARG A 46 0.63 -0.67 20.48
N LYS A 47 0.68 -0.33 19.19
CA LYS A 47 -0.09 0.80 18.61
C LYS A 47 -1.55 0.43 18.35
N PHE A 48 -1.82 -0.83 18.03
CA PHE A 48 -3.13 -1.38 17.70
C PHE A 48 -3.41 -2.63 18.57
N PRO A 49 -3.74 -2.46 19.87
CA PRO A 49 -3.97 -3.59 20.76
C PRO A 49 -5.25 -4.36 20.43
N GLY A 50 -5.27 -5.66 20.77
CA GLY A 50 -6.48 -6.49 20.67
C GLY A 50 -6.75 -7.11 19.29
N GLY A 51 -5.78 -7.03 18.36
CA GLY A 51 -5.83 -7.74 17.09
C GLY A 51 -5.51 -9.24 17.22
N LYS A 52 -5.70 -9.96 16.12
CA LYS A 52 -5.44 -11.40 16.00
C LYS A 52 -4.36 -11.64 14.97
N ILE A 53 -3.37 -12.46 15.33
CA ILE A 53 -2.38 -12.94 14.37
C ILE A 53 -2.92 -14.18 13.65
N LYS A 54 -2.70 -14.23 12.35
CA LYS A 54 -2.88 -15.39 11.51
C LYS A 54 -1.55 -15.63 10.80
N ASP A 55 -1.06 -16.84 10.87
CA ASP A 55 0.07 -17.27 10.06
C ASP A 55 -0.50 -17.95 8.82
N ASN A 56 -0.09 -17.49 7.64
CA ASN A 56 -0.46 -18.11 6.38
C ASN A 56 0.81 -18.31 5.54
N ALA A 57 1.30 -19.55 5.50
CA ALA A 57 2.46 -19.94 4.71
C ALA A 57 3.73 -19.09 4.97
N GLY A 58 4.00 -18.72 6.24
CA GLY A 58 5.17 -17.94 6.62
C GLY A 58 4.98 -16.43 6.49
N ILE A 59 3.83 -15.97 6.00
CA ILE A 59 3.41 -14.58 6.05
C ILE A 59 2.60 -14.38 7.33
N SER A 60 3.14 -13.58 8.25
CA SER A 60 2.40 -13.14 9.42
C SER A 60 1.42 -12.04 9.05
N VAL A 61 0.16 -12.22 9.43
CA VAL A 61 -0.92 -11.26 9.22
C VAL A 61 -1.53 -10.90 10.57
N TYR A 62 -1.54 -9.62 10.92
CA TYR A 62 -2.16 -9.11 12.14
C TYR A 62 -3.42 -8.30 11.79
N GLU A 63 -4.58 -8.80 12.18
CA GLU A 63 -5.87 -8.16 11.93
C GLU A 63 -6.39 -7.46 13.19
N VAL A 64 -6.73 -6.18 13.10
CA VAL A 64 -7.38 -5.43 14.17
C VAL A 64 -8.74 -4.92 13.70
N LYS A 65 -9.76 -5.00 14.57
CA LYS A 65 -11.03 -4.31 14.32
C LYS A 65 -10.83 -2.83 14.63
N ASP A 66 -10.94 -1.99 13.62
CA ASP A 66 -10.74 -0.56 13.74
C ASP A 66 -11.63 0.13 12.71
N GLY A 67 -12.68 0.78 13.19
CA GLY A 67 -13.66 1.49 12.37
C GLY A 67 -13.35 2.96 12.15
N ARG A 68 -12.09 3.40 12.32
CA ARG A 68 -11.71 4.79 12.02
C ARG A 68 -12.07 5.16 10.59
N GLU A 69 -12.45 6.42 10.40
CA GLU A 69 -12.71 6.98 9.07
C GLU A 69 -11.41 7.06 8.26
N VAL A 70 -11.49 6.69 6.98
CA VAL A 70 -10.37 6.74 6.03
C VAL A 70 -10.88 7.34 4.72
N LEU A 71 -10.15 8.30 4.14
CA LEU A 71 -10.56 9.02 2.92
C LEU A 71 -11.98 9.62 3.01
N LYS A 72 -12.37 10.12 4.19
CA LYS A 72 -13.73 10.63 4.47
C LYS A 72 -14.82 9.60 4.17
N THR A 73 -14.50 8.31 4.32
CA THR A 73 -15.41 7.19 4.18
C THR A 73 -15.57 6.55 5.55
N ARG A 74 -16.81 6.59 6.06
CA ARG A 74 -17.15 5.99 7.35
C ARG A 74 -17.02 4.48 7.27
N ARG A 75 -16.51 3.90 8.35
CA ARG A 75 -16.29 2.46 8.51
C ARG A 75 -16.99 2.01 9.79
N ALA A 76 -17.51 0.78 9.81
CA ALA A 76 -18.16 0.21 10.97
C ALA A 76 -17.12 -0.28 11.99
N LYS A 77 -17.49 -0.36 13.27
CA LYS A 77 -16.61 -0.89 14.34
C LYS A 77 -16.15 -2.34 14.11
N LYS A 78 -16.82 -3.08 13.21
CA LYS A 78 -16.48 -4.45 12.85
C LYS A 78 -15.44 -4.54 11.73
N ASP A 79 -15.25 -3.46 10.98
CA ASP A 79 -14.35 -3.41 9.83
C ASP A 79 -12.91 -3.47 10.32
N LYS A 80 -12.02 -4.01 9.49
CA LYS A 80 -10.66 -4.35 9.90
C LYS A 80 -9.60 -3.50 9.21
N ILE A 81 -8.51 -3.32 9.93
CA ILE A 81 -7.21 -3.00 9.36
C ILE A 81 -6.35 -4.24 9.50
N THR A 82 -5.71 -4.63 8.41
CA THR A 82 -4.84 -5.80 8.33
C THR A 82 -3.42 -5.33 8.10
N PHE A 83 -2.47 -5.81 8.90
CA PHE A 83 -1.06 -5.55 8.75
C PHE A 83 -0.37 -6.85 8.32
N THR A 84 0.36 -6.80 7.22
CA THR A 84 1.09 -7.94 6.66
C THR A 84 2.58 -7.72 6.86
N PHE A 85 3.28 -8.79 7.27
CA PHE A 85 4.71 -8.78 7.51
C PHE A 85 5.42 -9.68 6.50
N ASP A 86 6.57 -9.24 6.03
CA ASP A 86 7.43 -10.02 5.14
C ASP A 86 8.12 -11.19 5.88
N ALA A 87 8.92 -11.96 5.14
CA ALA A 87 9.65 -13.09 5.68
C ALA A 87 10.70 -12.72 6.75
N VAL A 88 11.11 -11.45 6.83
CA VAL A 88 12.03 -10.94 7.88
C VAL A 88 11.27 -10.27 9.03
N GLY A 89 9.93 -10.39 9.05
CA GLY A 89 9.08 -9.91 10.13
C GLY A 89 8.86 -8.40 10.13
N LYS A 90 9.07 -7.71 9.00
CA LYS A 90 8.87 -6.27 8.83
C LYS A 90 7.59 -5.97 8.09
N LEU A 91 6.94 -4.87 8.48
CA LEU A 91 5.68 -4.44 7.87
C LEU A 91 5.88 -4.13 6.38
N ASN A 92 5.19 -4.88 5.52
CA ASN A 92 5.27 -4.68 4.06
C ASN A 92 3.91 -4.37 3.41
N GLY A 93 2.81 -4.49 4.16
CA GLY A 93 1.48 -4.24 3.63
C GLY A 93 0.45 -3.87 4.69
N ILE A 94 -0.49 -3.02 4.30
CA ILE A 94 -1.65 -2.62 5.10
C ILE A 94 -2.90 -2.72 4.24
N GLY A 95 -3.86 -3.53 4.68
CA GLY A 95 -5.20 -3.61 4.09
C GLY A 95 -6.22 -2.88 4.95
N ILE A 96 -7.11 -2.11 4.32
CA ILE A 96 -8.18 -1.37 4.99
C ILE A 96 -9.51 -1.84 4.40
N GLU A 97 -10.31 -2.52 5.21
CA GLU A 97 -11.64 -3.02 4.82
C GLU A 97 -12.66 -1.88 4.88
N PHE A 98 -13.44 -1.71 3.81
CA PHE A 98 -14.57 -0.80 3.71
C PHE A 98 -15.86 -1.60 3.51
N PRO A 99 -17.00 -1.08 4.00
CA PRO A 99 -18.29 -1.74 3.81
C PRO A 99 -18.64 -1.79 2.32
N TYR A 100 -19.02 -2.99 1.85
CA TYR A 100 -19.61 -3.16 0.52
C TYR A 100 -21.13 -3.10 0.61
N GLU A 101 -21.70 -2.01 0.09
CA GLU A 101 -23.16 -1.78 0.03
C GLU A 101 -23.68 -1.81 -1.42
N GLY A 102 -22.90 -2.42 -2.33
CA GLY A 102 -23.16 -2.45 -3.76
C GLY A 102 -22.13 -1.65 -4.56
N ILE A 103 -22.29 -1.63 -5.88
CA ILE A 103 -21.31 -1.06 -6.81
C ILE A 103 -21.00 0.43 -6.54
N GLU A 104 -21.97 1.18 -6.03
CA GLU A 104 -21.81 2.61 -5.70
C GLU A 104 -20.76 2.83 -4.62
N SER A 105 -20.66 1.94 -3.63
CA SER A 105 -19.66 2.03 -2.57
C SER A 105 -18.23 1.88 -3.12
N PHE A 106 -18.05 0.98 -4.09
CA PHE A 106 -16.78 0.81 -4.80
C PHE A 106 -16.46 2.03 -5.68
N SER A 107 -17.40 2.46 -6.52
CA SER A 107 -17.24 3.63 -7.39
C SER A 107 -16.94 4.90 -6.61
N SER A 108 -17.58 5.08 -5.44
CA SER A 108 -17.32 6.23 -4.56
C SER A 108 -15.89 6.21 -4.02
N LEU A 109 -15.42 5.05 -3.56
CA LEU A 109 -14.06 4.92 -3.04
C LEU A 109 -13.02 5.04 -4.16
N LEU A 110 -13.27 4.45 -5.32
CA LEU A 110 -12.44 4.59 -6.52
C LEU A 110 -12.30 6.07 -6.89
N ASN A 111 -13.41 6.81 -7.01
CA ASN A 111 -13.37 8.24 -7.34
C ASN A 111 -12.57 9.06 -6.32
N LYS A 112 -12.72 8.76 -5.02
CA LYS A 112 -11.92 9.39 -3.97
C LYS A 112 -10.44 9.08 -4.13
N MET A 113 -10.07 7.82 -4.31
CA MET A 113 -8.68 7.42 -4.51
C MET A 113 -8.09 8.07 -5.76
N THR A 114 -8.81 8.09 -6.87
CA THR A 114 -8.39 8.77 -8.10
C THR A 114 -8.20 10.28 -7.89
N THR A 115 -9.05 10.92 -7.08
CA THR A 115 -8.93 12.34 -6.74
C THR A 115 -7.68 12.62 -5.91
N TYR A 116 -7.33 11.74 -4.96
CA TYR A 116 -6.17 11.93 -4.08
C TYR A 116 -4.84 11.50 -4.70
N PHE A 117 -4.86 10.44 -5.52
CA PHE A 117 -3.64 9.74 -5.94
C PHE A 117 -3.43 9.71 -7.45
N GLY A 118 -4.33 10.33 -8.23
CA GLY A 118 -4.24 10.36 -9.69
C GLY A 118 -4.81 9.10 -10.34
N THR A 119 -4.47 8.90 -11.62
CA THR A 119 -4.99 7.79 -12.43
C THR A 119 -4.33 6.46 -12.06
N TYR A 120 -5.13 5.40 -12.05
CA TYR A 120 -4.66 4.03 -11.93
C TYR A 120 -4.22 3.47 -13.29
N ASP A 121 -3.43 2.40 -13.27
CA ASP A 121 -3.01 1.72 -14.51
C ASP A 121 -4.19 0.94 -15.08
N ASN A 122 -4.53 1.26 -16.34
CA ASN A 122 -5.60 0.62 -17.12
C ASN A 122 -5.06 -0.42 -18.11
N ASP A 123 -3.81 -0.86 -17.97
CA ASP A 123 -3.26 -1.86 -18.87
C ASP A 123 -4.08 -3.15 -18.75
N ASP A 124 -4.84 -3.45 -19.82
CA ASP A 124 -5.76 -4.59 -19.99
C ASP A 124 -5.11 -5.94 -19.62
N GLU A 125 -3.78 -6.02 -19.57
CA GLU A 125 -3.03 -7.22 -19.19
C GLU A 125 -3.02 -7.52 -17.67
N ASN A 126 -3.23 -6.52 -16.80
CA ASN A 126 -3.26 -6.69 -15.34
C ASN A 126 -4.69 -6.80 -14.77
N THR A 127 -5.70 -6.42 -15.55
CA THR A 127 -7.09 -6.72 -15.26
C THR A 127 -7.38 -8.15 -15.69
N SER A 128 -7.18 -9.12 -14.80
CA SER A 128 -7.75 -10.46 -15.02
C SER A 128 -9.24 -10.31 -15.36
N GLU A 129 -9.81 -11.14 -16.24
CA GLU A 129 -11.25 -11.07 -16.61
C GLU A 129 -12.21 -11.30 -15.40
N PHE A 130 -11.67 -11.64 -14.24
CA PHE A 130 -12.33 -11.71 -12.92
C PHE A 130 -12.02 -10.48 -12.01
N GLY A 131 -11.38 -9.47 -12.59
CA GLY A 131 -10.56 -8.46 -11.92
C GLY A 131 -11.35 -7.33 -11.33
N MET A 132 -11.84 -7.52 -10.12
CA MET A 132 -12.21 -6.41 -9.25
C MET A 132 -10.97 -5.94 -8.48
N ASN A 133 -9.84 -5.69 -9.14
CA ASN A 133 -8.62 -5.18 -8.53
C ASN A 133 -8.05 -4.06 -9.41
N ILE A 134 -7.94 -2.86 -8.83
CA ILE A 134 -7.40 -1.66 -9.46
C ILE A 134 -6.06 -1.35 -8.80
N VAL A 135 -5.03 -1.10 -9.59
CA VAL A 135 -3.67 -0.85 -9.12
C VAL A 135 -3.21 0.51 -9.64
N TRP A 136 -2.67 1.34 -8.74
CA TRP A 136 -2.01 2.59 -9.13
C TRP A 136 -0.53 2.33 -9.45
N PRO A 137 0.07 3.15 -10.33
CA PRO A 137 1.50 3.13 -10.58
C PRO A 137 2.29 3.13 -9.27
N THR A 138 3.32 2.29 -9.20
CA THR A 138 4.18 2.24 -8.02
C THR A 138 4.95 3.55 -7.91
N ASP A 139 4.93 4.16 -6.73
CA ASP A 139 5.53 5.45 -6.47
C ASP A 139 6.49 5.33 -5.28
N ASN A 140 7.79 5.51 -5.54
CA ASN A 140 8.86 5.34 -4.56
C ASN A 140 8.71 4.05 -3.71
N HIS A 141 8.54 2.91 -4.40
CA HIS A 141 8.33 1.60 -3.79
C HIS A 141 7.01 1.41 -3.02
N ILE A 142 6.12 2.39 -3.00
CA ILE A 142 4.78 2.25 -2.42
C ILE A 142 3.79 1.86 -3.52
N THR A 143 3.04 0.80 -3.27
CA THR A 143 1.95 0.34 -4.13
C THR A 143 0.62 0.68 -3.48
N LEU A 144 -0.36 1.05 -4.30
CA LEU A 144 -1.72 1.30 -3.87
C LEU A 144 -2.68 0.47 -4.72
N THR A 145 -3.61 -0.21 -4.05
CA THR A 145 -4.59 -1.10 -4.68
C THR A 145 -5.97 -0.88 -4.12
N LEU A 146 -6.99 -1.17 -4.92
CA LEU A 146 -8.38 -1.20 -4.52
C LEU A 146 -9.02 -2.47 -5.08
N ALA A 147 -9.48 -3.36 -4.19
CA ALA A 147 -10.04 -4.64 -4.60
C ALA A 147 -11.41 -4.94 -3.99
N ILE A 148 -12.24 -5.70 -4.68
CA ILE A 148 -13.43 -6.34 -4.12
C ILE A 148 -13.09 -7.81 -3.84
N VAL A 149 -13.25 -8.24 -2.59
CA VAL A 149 -12.90 -9.59 -2.15
C VAL A 149 -14.15 -10.32 -1.66
N PRO A 150 -14.48 -11.53 -2.18
CA PRO A 150 -15.63 -12.30 -1.72
C PRO A 150 -15.43 -12.83 -0.29
N LYS A 151 -16.51 -12.82 0.51
CA LYS A 151 -16.53 -13.43 1.85
C LYS A 151 -16.97 -14.90 1.77
N ILE A 152 -16.32 -15.74 2.59
CA ILE A 152 -16.61 -17.18 2.70
C ILE A 152 -18.08 -17.46 3.09
N LEU A 153 -18.72 -16.55 3.85
CA LEU A 153 -20.10 -16.69 4.31
C LEU A 153 -21.11 -15.84 3.51
N GLY A 154 -20.73 -15.42 2.31
CA GLY A 154 -21.55 -14.58 1.44
C GLY A 154 -21.30 -13.08 1.62
N GLY A 155 -21.42 -12.34 0.52
CA GLY A 155 -21.11 -10.92 0.44
C GLY A 155 -19.67 -10.63 -0.02
N PHE A 156 -19.31 -9.35 -0.04
CA PHE A 156 -18.01 -8.87 -0.47
C PHE A 156 -17.46 -7.85 0.53
N ASP A 157 -16.15 -7.66 0.51
CA ASP A 157 -15.46 -6.51 1.10
C ASP A 157 -14.83 -5.67 0.01
N ILE A 158 -14.72 -4.37 0.25
CA ILE A 158 -13.80 -3.53 -0.51
C ILE A 158 -12.55 -3.37 0.33
N ILE A 159 -11.38 -3.64 -0.25
CA ILE A 159 -10.09 -3.52 0.43
C ILE A 159 -9.24 -2.50 -0.32
N MET A 160 -8.84 -1.44 0.39
CA MET A 160 -7.73 -0.60 -0.04
C MET A 160 -6.44 -1.20 0.51
N GLY A 161 -5.52 -1.60 -0.37
CA GLY A 161 -4.21 -2.14 0.01
C GLY A 161 -3.10 -1.12 -0.23
N ILE A 162 -2.28 -0.87 0.78
CA ILE A 162 -1.06 -0.05 0.70
C ILE A 162 0.11 -0.98 0.96
N GLY A 163 0.97 -1.17 -0.03
CA GLY A 163 2.13 -2.04 0.06
C GLY A 163 3.43 -1.27 -0.05
N ARG A 164 4.51 -1.84 0.50
CA ARG A 164 5.87 -1.42 0.20
C ARG A 164 6.62 -2.57 -0.45
N VAL A 165 7.05 -2.35 -1.68
CA VAL A 165 7.87 -3.29 -2.43
C VAL A 165 9.31 -3.12 -1.98
N VAL A 166 9.82 -4.10 -1.24
CA VAL A 166 11.25 -4.19 -0.94
C VAL A 166 11.88 -5.05 -2.04
N PRO A 167 12.83 -4.52 -2.82
CA PRO A 167 13.54 -5.33 -3.81
C PRO A 167 14.21 -6.50 -3.11
N VAL A 168 13.98 -7.72 -3.61
CA VAL A 168 14.76 -8.86 -3.17
C VAL A 168 16.07 -8.81 -3.94
N GLU A 169 17.16 -8.46 -3.25
CA GLU A 169 18.52 -8.58 -3.79
C GLU A 169 18.94 -10.06 -3.74
N ALA A 170 18.29 -10.89 -4.55
CA ALA A 170 18.66 -12.29 -4.74
C ALA A 170 18.66 -12.63 -6.23
N SER A 171 19.72 -13.28 -6.68
CA SER A 171 19.81 -13.85 -8.01
C SER A 171 18.89 -15.07 -8.15
N LYS A 172 18.52 -15.42 -9.40
CA LYS A 172 17.73 -16.63 -9.69
C LYS A 172 18.36 -17.88 -9.05
N ASN A 173 19.68 -18.02 -9.16
CA ASN A 173 20.44 -19.11 -8.56
C ASN A 173 20.29 -19.17 -7.04
N GLU A 174 20.32 -18.04 -6.34
CA GLU A 174 20.13 -17.98 -4.88
C GLU A 174 18.69 -18.33 -4.46
N LEU A 175 17.73 -18.10 -5.37
CA LEU A 175 16.33 -18.48 -5.20
C LEU A 175 16.03 -19.92 -5.68
N GLY A 176 17.04 -20.63 -6.20
CA GLY A 176 16.90 -22.00 -6.69
C GLY A 176 16.22 -22.13 -8.07
N PHE A 177 16.23 -21.07 -8.89
CA PHE A 177 15.76 -21.04 -10.28
C PHE A 177 16.91 -21.01 -11.29
#